data_AF-A0A212KH48-F1
#
_entry.id   AF-A0A212KH48-F1
#
_cell.length_a   1.000
_cell.length_b   1.000
_cell.length_c   1.000
_cell.angle_alpha   90.00
_cell.angle_beta   90.00
_cell.angle_gamma   90.00
#
_symmetry.space_group_name_H-M   'P 1'
#
loop_
_entity.id
_entity.type
_entity.pdbx_description
1 polymer ?
#
loop_
_entity_poly.entity_id
_entity_poly.type
_entity_poly.pdbx_seq_one_letter_code
_entity_poly.pdbx_strand_id
1 'polypeptide(L)'
;MMTESFAMARVRRLSRRLSRVCVWSVPVLLCAPPLWWGAVDVPAVYSEMPFGIPYPEALAAAQRAAAAAVTLIPAAAMAWLLWLLHRLFAGFARGEVFCEASSDRLRRVARALAVVFAAGVVYRPAIVLALTLGNPPGQRGLSLGLSAGDCAALLLAAVAAMLAWAFAEAARLREENAEIV
;
A
#
# COMPACT_ATOMS: atom_id res chain seq x y z
N MET A 1 29.64 24.30 10.25
CA MET A 1 30.05 23.37 9.17
C MET A 1 30.05 21.88 9.59
N MET A 2 30.60 21.47 10.74
CA MET A 2 30.60 20.03 11.14
C MET A 2 29.20 19.44 11.41
N THR A 3 28.27 20.22 11.98
CA THR A 3 26.90 19.79 12.32
C THR A 3 26.04 19.46 11.08
N GLU A 4 26.23 20.16 9.97
CA GLU A 4 25.53 19.87 8.70
C GLU A 4 25.96 18.53 8.09
N SER A 5 27.23 18.14 8.26
CA SER A 5 27.74 16.86 7.73
C SER A 5 27.10 15.64 8.42
N PHE A 6 26.88 15.72 9.74
CA PHE A 6 26.26 14.64 10.51
C PHE A 6 24.77 14.51 10.23
N ALA A 7 24.05 15.63 10.08
CA ALA A 7 22.64 15.65 9.71
C ALA A 7 22.43 14.98 8.35
N MET A 8 23.22 15.36 7.34
CA MET A 8 23.19 14.77 6.00
C MET A 8 23.54 13.27 6.01
N ALA A 9 24.55 12.85 6.78
CA ALA A 9 24.93 11.44 6.90
C ALA A 9 23.86 10.58 7.61
N ARG A 10 23.14 11.16 8.58
CA ARG A 10 22.02 10.50 9.28
C ARG A 10 20.81 10.34 8.36
N VAL A 11 20.47 11.37 7.59
CA VAL A 11 19.39 11.32 6.58
C VAL A 11 19.67 10.26 5.51
N ARG A 12 20.90 10.18 5.01
CA ARG A 12 21.30 9.15 4.02
C ARG A 12 21.24 7.73 4.60
N ARG A 13 21.70 7.53 5.84
CA ARG A 13 21.61 6.21 6.52
C ARG A 13 20.17 5.80 6.77
N LEU A 14 19.33 6.73 7.23
CA LEU A 14 17.91 6.47 7.46
C LEU A 14 17.19 6.13 6.15
N SER A 15 17.43 6.89 5.09
CA SER A 15 16.83 6.65 3.77
C SER A 15 17.21 5.28 3.20
N ARG A 16 18.47 4.84 3.36
CA ARG A 16 18.91 3.49 2.96
C ARG A 16 18.30 2.38 3.80
N ARG A 17 18.13 2.59 5.12
CA ARG A 17 17.46 1.62 6.00
C ARG A 17 15.98 1.48 5.62
N LEU A 18 15.27 2.59 5.46
CA LEU A 18 13.86 2.59 5.03
C LEU A 18 13.69 1.92 3.66
N SER A 19 14.55 2.28 2.70
CA SER A 19 14.60 1.67 1.38
C SER A 19 14.78 0.15 1.42
N ARG A 20 15.67 -0.37 2.28
CA ARG A 20 15.84 -1.82 2.48
C ARG A 20 14.60 -2.45 3.12
N VAL A 21 14.08 -1.83 4.19
CA VAL A 21 12.88 -2.32 4.88
C VAL A 21 11.72 -2.48 3.90
N CYS A 22 11.46 -1.49 3.04
CA CYS A 22 10.41 -1.58 2.02
C CYS A 22 10.56 -2.77 1.07
N VAL A 23 11.79 -3.12 0.67
CA VAL A 23 12.02 -4.24 -0.26
C VAL A 23 11.91 -5.57 0.48
N TRP A 24 12.49 -5.68 1.68
CA TRP A 24 12.42 -6.90 2.48
C TRP A 24 11.00 -7.22 2.96
N SER A 25 10.13 -6.21 3.10
CA SER A 25 8.72 -6.42 3.46
C SER A 25 7.86 -6.93 2.30
N VAL A 26 8.24 -6.74 1.03
CA VAL A 26 7.49 -7.24 -0.14
C VAL A 26 7.30 -8.76 -0.15
N PRO A 27 8.36 -9.60 -0.04
CA PRO A 27 8.17 -11.05 -0.06
C PRO A 27 7.33 -11.53 1.13
N VAL A 28 7.52 -10.92 2.31
CA VAL A 28 6.70 -11.22 3.49
C VAL A 28 5.22 -10.92 3.21
N LEU A 29 4.94 -9.75 2.63
CA LEU A 29 3.59 -9.31 2.31
C LEU A 29 2.89 -10.19 1.26
N LEU A 30 3.62 -10.72 0.27
CA LEU A 30 3.05 -11.55 -0.78
C LEU A 30 2.94 -13.04 -0.38
N CYS A 31 3.85 -13.54 0.46
CA CYS A 31 3.83 -14.94 0.90
C CYS A 31 2.93 -15.16 2.12
N ALA A 32 2.74 -14.17 2.99
CA ALA A 32 1.96 -14.34 4.21
C ALA A 32 0.48 -14.70 3.95
N PRO A 33 -0.27 -14.05 3.04
CA PRO A 33 -1.68 -14.38 2.80
C PRO A 33 -1.93 -15.83 2.36
N PRO A 34 -1.24 -16.39 1.34
CA PRO A 34 -1.48 -17.78 0.94
C PRO A 34 -1.06 -18.79 2.01
N LEU A 35 0.02 -18.52 2.77
CA LEU A 35 0.40 -19.35 3.91
C LEU A 35 -0.66 -19.32 5.01
N TRP A 36 -1.20 -18.15 5.31
CA TRP A 36 -2.26 -17.97 6.29
C TRP A 36 -3.55 -18.68 5.87
N TRP A 37 -4.01 -18.53 4.63
CA TRP A 37 -5.18 -19.25 4.10
C TRP A 37 -5.01 -20.78 4.09
N GLY A 38 -3.77 -21.25 3.96
CA GLY A 38 -3.43 -22.67 4.09
C GLY A 38 -3.58 -23.19 5.52
N ALA A 39 -3.19 -22.39 6.52
CA ALA A 39 -3.12 -22.80 7.92
C ALA A 39 -4.31 -22.38 8.79
N VAL A 40 -5.17 -21.47 8.31
CA VAL A 40 -6.23 -20.87 9.13
C VAL A 40 -7.37 -21.85 9.44
N ASP A 41 -7.82 -21.79 10.69
CA ASP A 41 -9.05 -22.43 11.15
C ASP A 41 -10.27 -21.58 10.77
N VAL A 42 -11.28 -22.24 10.22
CA VAL A 42 -12.51 -21.62 9.69
C VAL A 42 -13.19 -20.63 10.67
N PRO A 43 -13.29 -20.93 11.99
CA PRO A 43 -13.92 -20.00 12.95
C PRO A 43 -13.22 -18.65 13.07
N ALA A 44 -11.89 -18.62 12.92
CA ALA A 44 -11.10 -17.38 13.02
C ALA A 44 -11.31 -16.45 11.80
N VAL A 45 -11.70 -17.02 10.65
CA VAL A 45 -12.03 -16.23 9.46
C VAL A 45 -13.36 -15.50 9.67
N TYR A 46 -14.36 -16.17 10.27
CA TYR A 46 -15.71 -15.64 10.38
C TYR A 46 -15.89 -14.56 11.44
N SER A 47 -15.02 -14.51 12.47
CA SER A 47 -15.05 -13.44 13.47
C SER A 47 -14.72 -12.06 12.89
N GLU A 48 -13.99 -12.01 11.78
CA GLU A 48 -13.61 -10.78 11.08
C GLU A 48 -14.61 -10.37 9.98
N MET A 49 -15.60 -11.23 9.70
CA MET A 49 -16.52 -11.05 8.58
C MET A 49 -17.83 -10.37 9.00
N PRO A 50 -18.53 -9.70 8.06
CA PRO A 50 -19.80 -9.05 8.37
C PRO A 50 -20.82 -10.04 8.93
N PHE A 51 -21.48 -9.63 10.02
CA PHE A 51 -22.54 -10.39 10.67
C PHE A 51 -23.78 -10.51 9.78
N GLY A 52 -24.54 -11.60 9.93
CA GLY A 52 -25.80 -11.83 9.20
C GLY A 52 -25.67 -12.47 7.83
N ILE A 53 -24.45 -12.86 7.43
CA ILE A 53 -24.20 -13.64 6.20
C ILE A 53 -23.99 -15.10 6.60
N PRO A 54 -24.70 -16.07 5.99
CA PRO A 54 -24.43 -17.48 6.23
C PRO A 54 -23.06 -17.85 5.67
N TYR A 55 -22.16 -18.36 6.49
CA TYR A 55 -20.88 -18.90 6.03
C TYR A 55 -20.87 -20.43 6.19
N PRO A 56 -20.24 -21.18 5.27
CA PRO A 56 -20.22 -22.63 5.34
C PRO A 56 -19.40 -23.11 6.55
N GLU A 57 -19.78 -24.23 7.19
CA GLU A 57 -19.03 -24.77 8.33
C GLU A 57 -17.59 -25.17 7.98
N ALA A 58 -17.36 -25.56 6.72
CA ALA A 58 -16.04 -25.88 6.20
C ALA A 58 -15.78 -25.13 4.88
N LEU A 59 -14.59 -24.55 4.73
CA LEU A 59 -14.14 -24.02 3.44
C LEU A 59 -13.53 -25.13 2.59
N ALA A 60 -14.05 -25.30 1.37
CA ALA A 60 -13.41 -26.11 0.35
C ALA A 60 -12.04 -25.51 -0.05
N ALA A 61 -11.12 -26.36 -0.54
CA ALA A 61 -9.81 -25.92 -1.02
C ALA A 61 -9.91 -24.83 -2.11
N ALA A 62 -10.93 -24.91 -2.97
CA ALA A 62 -11.20 -23.90 -4.00
C ALA A 62 -11.58 -22.53 -3.40
N GLN A 63 -12.36 -22.49 -2.32
CA GLN A 63 -12.72 -21.23 -1.63
C GLN A 63 -11.49 -20.62 -0.94
N ARG A 64 -10.65 -21.44 -0.32
CA ARG A 64 -9.36 -20.99 0.26
C ARG A 64 -8.45 -20.41 -0.82
N ALA A 65 -8.34 -21.07 -1.98
CA ALA A 65 -7.55 -20.58 -3.10
C ALA A 65 -8.11 -19.27 -3.67
N ALA A 66 -9.43 -19.15 -3.82
CA ALA A 66 -10.09 -17.92 -4.25
C ALA A 66 -9.87 -16.78 -3.25
N ALA A 67 -10.01 -17.05 -1.96
CA ALA A 67 -9.78 -16.07 -0.91
C ALA A 67 -8.30 -15.62 -0.81
N ALA A 68 -7.37 -16.56 -1.02
CA ALA A 68 -5.95 -16.25 -1.16
C ALA A 68 -5.69 -15.37 -2.39
N ALA A 69 -6.29 -15.66 -3.54
CA ALA A 69 -6.18 -14.83 -4.73
C ALA A 69 -6.73 -13.41 -4.51
N VAL A 70 -7.87 -13.29 -3.83
CA VAL A 70 -8.48 -11.99 -3.51
C VAL A 70 -7.64 -11.18 -2.52
N THR A 71 -7.07 -11.81 -1.49
CA THR A 71 -6.16 -11.14 -0.53
C THR A 71 -4.84 -10.68 -1.17
N LEU A 72 -4.41 -11.32 -2.26
CA LEU A 72 -3.22 -10.88 -3.01
C LEU A 72 -3.43 -9.55 -3.74
N ILE A 73 -4.67 -9.13 -4.03
CA ILE A 73 -4.97 -7.87 -4.72
C ILE A 73 -4.48 -6.65 -3.91
N PRO A 74 -4.93 -6.42 -2.66
CA PRO A 74 -4.41 -5.32 -1.85
C PRO A 74 -2.93 -5.51 -1.49
N ALA A 75 -2.45 -6.76 -1.34
CA ALA A 75 -1.05 -7.04 -1.08
C ALA A 75 -0.14 -6.59 -2.26
N ALA A 76 -0.56 -6.82 -3.50
CA ALA A 76 0.16 -6.37 -4.70
C ALA A 76 0.17 -4.84 -4.82
N ALA A 77 -0.96 -4.18 -4.53
CA ALA A 77 -1.03 -2.72 -4.51
C ALA A 77 -0.07 -2.11 -3.47
N MET A 78 -0.03 -2.70 -2.27
CA MET A 78 0.88 -2.28 -1.20
C MET A 78 2.34 -2.60 -1.54
N ALA A 79 2.64 -3.73 -2.16
CA ALA A 79 3.99 -4.05 -2.64
C ALA A 79 4.47 -3.04 -3.68
N TRP A 80 3.59 -2.60 -4.58
CA TRP A 80 3.89 -1.57 -5.56
C TRP A 80 4.17 -0.20 -4.90
N LEU A 81 3.37 0.18 -3.90
CA LEU A 81 3.62 1.37 -3.08
C LEU A 81 4.98 1.32 -2.38
N LEU A 82 5.33 0.19 -1.75
CA LEU A 82 6.62 -0.01 -1.09
C LEU A 82 7.79 0.09 -2.07
N TRP A 83 7.64 -0.44 -3.29
CA TRP A 83 8.65 -0.30 -4.34
C TRP A 83 8.85 1.15 -4.78
N LEU A 84 7.77 1.94 -4.90
CA LEU A 84 7.87 3.36 -5.22
C LEU A 84 8.51 4.16 -4.08
N LEU A 85 8.17 3.85 -2.83
CA LEU A 85 8.81 4.43 -1.65
C LEU A 85 10.31 4.08 -1.59
N HIS A 86 10.68 2.84 -1.92
CA HIS A 86 12.07 2.44 -2.05
C HIS A 86 12.82 3.33 -3.05
N ARG A 87 12.24 3.59 -4.24
CA ARG A 87 12.85 4.47 -5.25
C ARG A 87 12.93 5.92 -4.79
N LEU A 88 11.92 6.42 -4.07
CA LEU A 88 11.92 7.76 -3.50
C LEU A 88 13.07 7.92 -2.48
N PHE A 89 13.16 7.02 -1.50
CA PHE A 89 14.21 7.08 -0.48
C PHE A 89 15.61 6.81 -1.04
N ALA A 90 15.75 5.95 -2.04
CA ALA A 90 17.02 5.76 -2.75
C ALA A 90 17.46 7.03 -3.49
N GLY A 91 16.52 7.80 -4.05
CA GLY A 91 16.76 9.15 -4.57
C GLY A 91 17.25 10.12 -3.50
N PHE A 92 16.57 10.20 -2.36
CA PHE A 92 16.98 11.07 -1.24
C PHE A 92 18.37 10.71 -0.71
N ALA A 93 18.73 9.42 -0.67
CA ALA A 93 20.07 8.99 -0.28
C ALA A 93 21.18 9.45 -1.26
N ARG A 94 20.82 9.82 -2.49
CA ARG A 94 21.72 10.41 -3.51
C ARG A 94 21.75 11.94 -3.49
N GLY A 95 20.96 12.58 -2.62
CA GLY A 95 20.86 14.05 -2.53
C GLY A 95 19.82 14.66 -3.48
N GLU A 96 19.08 13.83 -4.23
CA GLU A 96 18.00 14.24 -5.12
C GLU A 96 16.73 14.56 -4.30
N VAL A 97 16.73 15.62 -3.49
CA VAL A 97 15.57 15.95 -2.63
C VAL A 97 14.66 16.98 -3.30
N PHE A 98 15.21 18.11 -3.73
CA PHE A 98 14.50 19.21 -4.39
C PHE A 98 14.86 19.26 -5.88
N CYS A 99 14.37 18.26 -6.61
CA CYS A 99 14.49 18.18 -8.06
C CYS A 99 13.20 17.62 -8.64
N GLU A 100 12.95 17.90 -9.92
CA GLU A 100 11.77 17.41 -10.64
C GLU A 100 11.61 15.88 -10.55
N ALA A 101 12.71 15.13 -10.62
CA ALA A 101 12.68 13.67 -10.47
C ALA A 101 12.08 13.20 -9.13
N SER A 102 12.18 14.00 -8.06
CA SER A 102 11.66 13.65 -6.74
C SER A 102 10.22 14.06 -6.53
N SER A 103 9.78 15.17 -7.12
CA SER A 103 8.35 15.50 -7.19
C SER A 103 7.61 14.42 -7.98
N ASP A 104 8.16 13.96 -9.10
CA ASP A 104 7.59 12.88 -9.91
C ASP A 104 7.47 11.54 -9.18
N ARG A 105 8.51 11.15 -8.43
CA ARG A 105 8.47 9.94 -7.59
C ARG A 105 7.38 10.07 -6.52
N LEU A 106 7.22 11.25 -5.92
CA LEU A 106 6.21 11.50 -4.91
C LEU A 106 4.78 11.51 -5.50
N ARG A 107 4.59 12.02 -6.72
CA ARG A 107 3.32 11.88 -7.48
C ARG A 107 2.96 10.42 -7.73
N ARG A 108 3.95 9.58 -8.07
CA ARG A 108 3.73 8.13 -8.25
C ARG A 108 3.33 7.46 -6.92
N VAL A 109 3.95 7.83 -5.80
CA VAL A 109 3.56 7.36 -4.46
C VAL A 109 2.11 7.75 -4.14
N ALA A 110 1.71 8.99 -4.42
CA ALA A 110 0.32 9.43 -4.24
C ALA A 110 -0.67 8.59 -5.08
N ARG A 111 -0.35 8.33 -6.35
CA ARG A 111 -1.17 7.45 -7.22
C ARG A 111 -1.24 6.02 -6.68
N ALA A 112 -0.13 5.48 -6.18
CA ALA A 112 -0.12 4.13 -5.60
C ALA A 112 -0.96 4.04 -4.32
N LEU A 113 -0.96 5.07 -3.47
CA LEU A 113 -1.86 5.15 -2.31
C LEU A 113 -3.34 5.16 -2.73
N ALA A 114 -3.69 5.88 -3.80
CA ALA A 114 -5.04 5.83 -4.37
C ALA A 114 -5.41 4.44 -4.91
N VAL A 115 -4.45 3.71 -5.50
CA VAL A 115 -4.65 2.31 -5.91
C VAL A 115 -4.79 1.37 -4.71
N VAL A 116 -4.07 1.61 -3.61
CA VAL A 116 -4.26 0.86 -2.36
C VAL A 116 -5.66 1.08 -1.80
N PHE A 117 -6.17 2.31 -1.80
CA PHE A 117 -7.57 2.61 -1.45
C PHE A 117 -8.55 1.84 -2.34
N ALA A 118 -8.40 1.93 -3.67
CA ALA A 118 -9.28 1.23 -4.60
C ALA A 118 -9.24 -0.29 -4.40
N ALA A 119 -8.06 -0.85 -4.13
CA ALA A 119 -7.89 -2.27 -3.84
C ALA A 119 -8.62 -2.68 -2.55
N GLY A 120 -8.60 -1.86 -1.50
CA GLY A 120 -9.35 -2.09 -0.26
C GLY A 120 -10.87 -2.10 -0.48
N VAL A 121 -11.37 -1.12 -1.24
CA VAL A 121 -12.80 -1.03 -1.60
C VAL A 121 -13.27 -2.25 -2.38
N VAL A 122 -12.47 -2.75 -3.33
CA VAL A 122 -12.79 -3.93 -4.14
C VAL A 122 -12.61 -5.24 -3.36
N TYR A 123 -11.62 -5.30 -2.47
CA TYR A 123 -11.30 -6.48 -1.68
C TYR A 123 -12.48 -6.96 -0.84
N ARG A 124 -13.19 -6.04 -0.17
CA ARG A 124 -14.25 -6.37 0.79
C ARG A 124 -15.46 -7.11 0.19
N PRO A 125 -16.07 -6.66 -0.92
CA PRO A 125 -17.11 -7.45 -1.58
C PRO A 125 -16.53 -8.72 -2.22
N ALA A 126 -15.31 -8.68 -2.77
CA ALA A 126 -14.69 -9.83 -3.41
C ALA A 126 -14.43 -10.98 -2.44
N ILE A 127 -13.97 -10.70 -1.22
CA ILE A 127 -13.68 -11.73 -0.22
C ILE A 127 -14.96 -12.38 0.30
N VAL A 128 -16.02 -11.58 0.55
CA VAL A 128 -17.34 -12.09 0.96
C VAL A 128 -17.93 -12.99 -0.13
N LEU A 129 -17.83 -12.59 -1.40
CA LEU A 129 -18.25 -13.43 -2.51
C LEU A 129 -17.43 -14.72 -2.57
N ALA A 130 -16.10 -14.65 -2.51
CA ALA A 130 -15.23 -15.83 -2.54
C ALA A 130 -15.59 -16.86 -1.45
N LEU A 131 -15.95 -16.38 -0.26
CA LEU A 131 -16.37 -17.22 0.87
C LEU A 131 -17.79 -17.78 0.72
N THR A 132 -18.71 -17.02 0.13
CA THR A 132 -20.13 -17.39 -0.01
C THR A 132 -20.48 -18.04 -1.35
N LEU A 133 -19.52 -18.24 -2.26
CA LEU A 133 -19.74 -18.89 -3.56
C LEU A 133 -20.33 -20.30 -3.45
N GLY A 134 -20.03 -21.01 -2.35
CA GLY A 134 -20.57 -22.34 -2.05
C GLY A 134 -22.01 -22.33 -1.51
N ASN A 135 -22.58 -21.16 -1.23
CA ASN A 135 -23.92 -21.06 -0.66
C ASN A 135 -25.01 -21.22 -1.74
N PRO A 136 -26.19 -21.75 -1.37
CA PRO A 136 -27.33 -21.83 -2.28
C PRO A 136 -27.78 -20.43 -2.78
N PRO A 137 -28.45 -20.36 -3.95
CA PRO A 137 -28.94 -19.10 -4.50
C PRO A 137 -29.85 -18.39 -3.47
N GLY A 138 -29.59 -17.11 -3.21
CA GLY A 138 -30.26 -16.31 -2.16
C GLY A 138 -29.46 -16.16 -0.86
N GLN A 139 -28.38 -16.91 -0.67
CA GLN A 139 -27.49 -16.82 0.51
C GLN A 139 -26.08 -16.28 0.16
N ARG A 140 -25.90 -15.72 -1.03
CA ARG A 140 -24.66 -15.06 -1.45
C ARG A 140 -24.65 -13.64 -0.86
N GLY A 141 -23.70 -13.37 0.02
CA GLY A 141 -23.55 -12.07 0.65
C GLY A 141 -22.83 -11.08 -0.26
N LEU A 142 -23.24 -9.82 -0.20
CA LEU A 142 -22.44 -8.69 -0.70
C LEU A 142 -22.27 -7.72 0.47
N SER A 143 -21.02 -7.32 0.75
CA SER A 143 -20.73 -6.29 1.75
C SER A 143 -20.04 -5.12 1.09
N LEU A 144 -20.64 -3.95 1.24
CA LEU A 144 -20.06 -2.67 0.85
C LEU A 144 -19.77 -1.89 2.13
N GLY A 145 -18.56 -1.36 2.26
CA GLY A 145 -18.21 -0.54 3.41
C GLY A 145 -16.78 -0.07 3.36
N LEU A 146 -16.58 1.20 3.70
CA LEU A 146 -15.26 1.79 3.86
C LEU A 146 -14.72 1.45 5.25
N SER A 147 -13.44 1.14 5.32
CA SER A 147 -12.71 1.01 6.58
C SER A 147 -11.97 2.31 6.91
N ALA A 148 -11.60 2.48 8.18
CA ALA A 148 -10.71 3.58 8.58
C ALA A 148 -9.36 3.53 7.84
N GLY A 149 -8.88 2.34 7.49
CA GLY A 149 -7.68 2.15 6.68
C GLY A 149 -7.81 2.70 5.26
N ASP A 150 -8.99 2.55 4.64
CA ASP A 150 -9.27 3.11 3.31
C ASP A 150 -9.26 4.65 3.36
N CYS A 151 -9.94 5.23 4.36
CA CYS A 151 -9.92 6.68 4.57
C CYS A 151 -8.49 7.21 4.82
N ALA A 152 -7.70 6.49 5.61
CA ALA A 152 -6.30 6.85 5.87
C ALA A 152 -5.44 6.79 4.60
N ALA A 153 -5.61 5.76 3.77
CA ALA A 153 -4.90 5.63 2.50
C ALA A 153 -5.22 6.80 1.54
N LEU A 154 -6.50 7.18 1.46
CA LEU A 154 -6.93 8.30 0.62
C LEU A 154 -6.38 9.64 1.14
N LEU A 155 -6.40 9.86 2.45
CA LEU A 155 -5.82 11.06 3.07
C LEU A 155 -4.31 11.13 2.80
N LEU A 156 -3.59 10.02 2.98
CA LEU A 156 -2.16 9.94 2.69
C LEU A 156 -1.88 10.20 1.20
N ALA A 157 -2.73 9.72 0.30
CA ALA A 157 -2.61 10.01 -1.13
C ALA A 157 -2.72 11.52 -1.41
N ALA A 158 -3.70 12.18 -0.79
CA ALA A 158 -3.90 13.62 -0.93
C ALA A 158 -2.72 14.43 -0.38
N VAL A 159 -2.23 14.07 0.81
CA VAL A 159 -1.05 14.70 1.42
C VAL A 159 0.20 14.50 0.56
N ALA A 160 0.44 13.28 0.07
CA ALA A 160 1.56 12.99 -0.82
C ALA A 160 1.48 13.79 -2.14
N ALA A 161 0.28 13.94 -2.72
CA ALA A 161 0.08 14.76 -3.92
C ALA A 161 0.36 16.24 -3.66
N MET A 162 -0.08 16.78 -2.52
CA MET A 162 0.20 18.15 -2.10
C MET A 162 1.70 18.40 -1.92
N LEU A 163 2.39 17.49 -1.23
CA LEU A 163 3.84 17.56 -1.05
C LEU A 163 4.59 17.48 -2.39
N ALA A 164 4.10 16.67 -3.33
CA ALA A 164 4.71 16.58 -4.65
C ALA A 164 4.60 17.90 -5.43
N TRP A 165 3.47 18.60 -5.30
CA TRP A 165 3.30 19.93 -5.88
C TRP A 165 4.24 20.95 -5.23
N ALA A 166 4.32 20.97 -3.89
CA ALA A 166 5.23 21.86 -3.16
C ALA A 166 6.71 21.62 -3.53
N PHE A 167 7.12 20.37 -3.72
CA PHE A 167 8.49 20.03 -4.12
C PHE A 167 8.80 20.46 -5.56
N ALA A 168 7.81 20.38 -6.46
CA ALA A 168 7.97 20.88 -7.82
C ALA A 168 8.14 22.41 -7.83
N GLU A 169 7.36 23.13 -7.02
CA GLU A 169 7.47 24.59 -6.90
C GLU A 169 8.83 25.00 -6.32
N ALA A 170 9.28 24.32 -5.27
CA ALA A 170 10.60 24.56 -4.68
C ALA A 170 11.75 24.26 -5.66
N ALA A 171 11.59 23.27 -6.54
CA ALA A 171 12.57 22.97 -7.58
C ALA A 171 12.62 24.08 -8.63
N ARG A 172 11.46 24.58 -9.11
CA ARG A 172 11.37 25.69 -10.07
C ARG A 172 12.04 26.95 -9.52
N LEU A 173 11.74 27.32 -8.28
CA LEU A 173 12.35 28.48 -7.62
C LEU A 173 13.87 28.35 -7.48
N ARG A 174 14.43 27.14 -7.34
CA ARG A 174 15.89 26.95 -7.31
C ARG A 174 16.52 27.13 -8.69
N GLU A 175 15.83 26.75 -9.74
CA GLU A 175 16.29 26.89 -11.13
C GLU A 175 16.29 28.35 -11.55
N GLU A 176 15.20 29.09 -11.28
CA GLU A 176 15.12 30.54 -11.53
C GLU A 176 16.23 31.32 -10.80
N ASN A 177 16.51 30.98 -9.53
CA ASN A 177 17.59 31.62 -8.78
C ASN A 177 19.00 31.26 -9.29
N ALA A 178 19.16 30.13 -9.99
CA ALA A 178 20.45 29.73 -10.55
C ALA A 178 20.76 30.44 -11.88
N GLU A 179 19.73 30.92 -12.59
CA GLU A 179 19.89 31.69 -13.84
C GLU A 179 20.26 33.17 -13.62
N ILE A 180 20.05 33.70 -12.41
CA ILE A 180 20.31 35.11 -12.07
C ILE A 180 21.78 35.36 -11.65
N VAL A 181 22.57 34.31 -11.41
CA VAL A 181 23.98 34.39 -10.97
C VAL A 181 24.94 34.24 -12.14
#